data_AF-R7YLC3-F1
#
_entry.id   AF-R7YLC3-F1
#
_cell.length_a   1.000
_cell.length_b   1.000
_cell.length_c   1.000
_cell.angle_alpha   90.00
_cell.angle_beta   90.00
_cell.angle_gamma   90.00
#
_symmetry.space_group_name_H-M   'P 1'
#
loop_
_entity.id
_entity.type
_entity.pdbx_description
1 polymer ?
#
loop_
_entity_poly.entity_id
_entity_poly.type
_entity_poly.pdbx_seq_one_letter_code
_entity_poly.pdbx_strand_id
1 'polypeptide(L)' 'MADQVKSKEGEPINEGDHVYTKYRGGRHEGDVEKIVTTKEEAEEEGVKNPPKVS' A
#
# COMPACT_ATOMS: atom_id res chain seq x y z
N MET A 1 -15.94 -0.18 -9.78
CA MET A 1 -14.64 -0.86 -9.93
C MET A 1 -13.68 -0.19 -8.96
N ALA A 2 -12.91 -0.94 -8.17
CA ALA A 2 -11.82 -0.35 -7.41
C ALA A 2 -10.75 0.13 -8.39
N ASP A 3 -10.41 1.42 -8.35
CA ASP A 3 -9.30 1.95 -9.14
C ASP A 3 -8.00 1.24 -8.74
N GLN A 4 -7.19 0.86 -9.73
CA GLN A 4 -5.92 0.19 -9.47
C GLN A 4 -5.00 1.07 -8.63
N VAL A 5 -4.48 0.52 -7.53
CA VAL A 5 -3.54 1.22 -6.63
C VAL A 5 -2.23 1.48 -7.36
N LYS A 6 -1.74 2.71 -7.27
CA LYS A 6 -0.54 3.18 -7.95
C LYS A 6 0.44 3.81 -7.00
N SER A 7 1.72 3.70 -7.33
CA SER A 7 2.81 4.43 -6.68
C SER A 7 2.71 5.94 -6.96
N LYS A 8 3.55 6.72 -6.28
CA LYS A 8 3.67 8.17 -6.54
C LYS A 8 4.16 8.46 -7.98
N GLU A 9 4.82 7.51 -8.63
CA GLU A 9 5.26 7.56 -10.02
C GLU A 9 4.14 7.20 -11.02
N GLY A 10 2.99 6.72 -10.55
CA GLY A 10 1.85 6.33 -11.39
C GLY A 10 1.89 4.86 -11.86
N GLU A 11 2.94 4.13 -11.48
CA GLU A 11 3.07 2.69 -11.75
C GLU A 11 2.11 1.88 -10.86
N PRO A 12 1.44 0.85 -11.40
CA PRO A 12 0.59 -0.03 -10.60
C PRO A 12 1.41 -0.76 -9.53
N ILE A 13 0.84 -0.93 -8.34
CA ILE A 13 1.43 -1.73 -7.25
C ILE A 13 0.70 -3.07 -7.17
N ASN A 14 1.46 -4.15 -7.07
CA ASN A 14 0.98 -5.52 -6.93
C ASN A 14 1.64 -6.19 -5.71
N GLU A 15 1.02 -7.28 -5.23
CA GLU A 15 1.64 -8.13 -4.21
C GLU A 15 2.97 -8.70 -4.71
N GLY A 16 3.99 -8.66 -3.86
CA GLY A 16 5.37 -9.01 -4.17
C GLY A 16 6.24 -7.86 -4.71
N ASP A 17 5.65 -6.70 -5.05
CA ASP A 17 6.45 -5.55 -5.50
C ASP A 17 7.25 -4.96 -4.34
N HIS A 18 8.50 -4.57 -4.61
CA HIS A 18 9.33 -3.89 -3.61
C HIS A 18 8.99 -2.39 -3.55
N VAL A 19 8.48 -1.93 -2.40
CA VAL A 19 8.08 -0.54 -2.17
C VAL A 19 8.96 0.13 -1.11
N TYR A 20 9.04 1.46 -1.16
CA TYR A 20 9.72 2.22 -0.12
C TYR A 20 9.06 3.58 0.13
N THR A 21 9.20 4.06 1.36
CA THR A 21 8.90 5.44 1.72
C THR A 21 10.06 6.04 2.51
N LYS A 22 10.40 7.29 2.20
CA LYS A 22 11.52 7.99 2.84
C LYS A 22 11.01 8.82 4.01
N TYR A 23 11.83 8.91 5.06
CA TYR A 23 11.63 9.85 6.16
C TYR A 23 12.98 10.49 6.52
N ARG A 24 12.96 11.54 7.36
CA ARG A 24 14.20 12.19 7.77
C ARG A 24 15.06 11.22 8.60
N GLY A 25 16.19 10.80 8.05
CA GLY A 25 17.12 9.88 8.73
C GLY A 25 17.00 8.42 8.30
N GLY A 26 16.14 8.08 7.33
CA GLY A 26 16.05 6.70 6.84
C GLY A 26 14.95 6.47 5.80
N ARG A 27 14.57 5.20 5.67
CA ARG A 27 13.46 4.74 4.84
C ARG A 27 12.82 3.50 5.47
N HIS A 28 11.54 3.30 5.19
CA HIS A 28 10.90 1.99 5.31
C HIS A 28 10.86 1.39 3.90
N GLU A 29 11.27 0.14 3.79
CA GLU A 29 11.25 -0.60 2.53
C GLU A 29 10.93 -2.06 2.81
N GLY A 30 10.29 -2.71 1.84
CA GLY A 30 9.80 -4.08 1.96
C GLY A 30 8.98 -4.48 0.73
N ASP A 31 8.66 -5.76 0.64
CA ASP A 31 7.84 -6.31 -0.42
C ASP A 31 6.36 -6.24 -0.01
N VAL A 32 5.47 -5.91 -0.94
CA VAL A 32 4.03 -5.82 -0.66
C VAL A 32 3.46 -7.20 -0.36
N GLU A 33 2.87 -7.36 0.82
CA GLU A 33 2.16 -8.58 1.20
C GLU A 33 0.68 -8.49 0.89
N LYS A 34 0.06 -7.31 1.09
CA LYS A 34 -1.39 -7.12 0.90
C LYS A 34 -1.76 -5.71 0.48
N ILE A 35 -2.69 -5.61 -0.47
CA ILE A 35 -3.29 -4.34 -0.91
C ILE A 35 -4.74 -4.26 -0.41
N VAL A 36 -4.97 -3.44 0.60
CA VAL A 36 -6.28 -3.17 1.19
C VAL A 36 -6.99 -2.08 0.38
N THR A 37 -8.12 -2.40 -0.24
CA THR A 37 -8.86 -1.44 -1.09
C THR A 37 -10.25 -1.13 -0.57
N THR A 38 -10.82 -1.98 0.28
CA THR A 38 -12.15 -1.81 0.85
C THR A 38 -12.12 -1.34 2.30
N LYS A 39 -13.25 -0.80 2.78
CA LYS A 39 -13.40 -0.40 4.18
C LYS A 39 -13.45 -1.61 5.12
N GLU A 40 -14.10 -2.68 4.68
CA GLU A 40 -14.25 -3.93 5.45
C GLU A 40 -12.88 -4.55 5.72
N GLU A 41 -12.04 -4.71 4.68
CA GLU A 41 -10.66 -5.18 4.83
C GLU A 41 -9.82 -4.24 5.70
N ALA A 42 -10.02 -2.92 5.59
CA ALA A 42 -9.30 -1.96 6.42
C ALA A 42 -9.64 -2.11 7.91
N GLU A 43 -10.91 -2.37 8.24
CA GLU A 43 -11.35 -2.64 9.60
C GLU A 43 -10.75 -3.95 10.15
N GLU A 44 -10.72 -5.01 9.33
CA GLU A 44 -10.09 -6.30 9.69
C GLU A 44 -8.59 -6.17 9.95
N GLU A 45 -7.88 -5.42 9.10
CA GLU A 45 -6.44 -5.18 9.22
C GLU A 45 -6.09 -4.07 10.24
N GLY A 46 -7.10 -3.42 10.83
CA GLY A 46 -6.91 -2.33 11.79
C GLY A 46 -6.30 -1.05 11.19
N VAL A 47 -6.37 -0.88 9.86
CA VAL A 47 -5.89 0.30 9.14
C VAL A 47 -7.04 1.23 8.78
N LYS A 48 -6.73 2.48 8.44
CA LYS A 48 -7.75 3.50 8.09
C LYS A 48 -7.46 4.09 6.72
N ASN A 49 -8.52 4.58 6.07
CA ASN A 49 -8.50 5.28 4.79
C ASN A 49 -7.85 4.45 3.66
N PRO A 50 -8.52 3.38 3.20
CA PRO A 50 -8.07 2.68 2.00
C PRO A 50 -8.00 3.64 0.79
N PRO A 51 -7.08 3.41 -0.17
CA PRO A 51 -6.21 2.24 -0.27
C PRO A 51 -5.00 2.24 0.68
N LYS A 52 -4.63 1.05 1.18
CA LYS A 52 -3.40 0.81 1.95
C LYS A 52 -2.60 -0.37 1.43
N VAL A 53 -1.28 -0.22 1.52
CA VAL A 53 -0.29 -1.21 1.08
C VAL A 53 0.48 -1.60 2.32
N SER A 54 0.54 -2.91 2.57
CA SER A 54 1.12 -3.55 3.75
C SER A 54 2.24 -4.46 3.31
#